data_AF-A0A6L5P0H4-F1
#
_entry.id   AF-A0A6L5P0H4-F1
#
_cell.length_a   1.000
_cell.length_b   1.000
_cell.length_c   1.000
_cell.angle_alpha   90.00
_cell.angle_beta   90.00
_cell.angle_gamma   90.00
#
_symmetry.space_group_name_H-M   'P 1'
#
loop_
_entity.id
_entity.type
_entity.pdbx_description
1 polymer ?
#
loop_
_entity_poly.entity_id
_entity_poly.type
_entity_poly.pdbx_seq_one_letter_code
_entity_poly.pdbx_strand_id
1 'polypeptide(L)'
;MQKQQGFTLIELVVVIIILGILAVVAAPKFINLQGDARVSTLQGVKAAIQGSNTLVYSKAVIAGEEKKGLNTERGSVDIGSSSPVSTRFGYIEGDAAQLLLAVELSASDWSVTGTGGKVRIQQVGAPDTCYLDYNEAASAGALPTFTTDIEDPNDSTKKLPMPAASDC
;
A
#
# COMPACT_ATOMS: atom_id res chain seq x y z
N MET A 1 55.95 -24.92 22.71
CA MET A 1 54.59 -25.50 22.79
C MET A 1 53.65 -24.44 23.35
N GLN A 2 52.76 -23.89 22.53
CA GLN A 2 51.71 -23.00 23.02
C GLN A 2 50.62 -23.87 23.69
N LYS A 3 50.28 -23.57 24.94
CA LYS A 3 49.14 -24.21 25.62
C LYS A 3 47.86 -23.80 24.91
N GLN A 4 47.20 -24.75 24.26
CA GLN A 4 45.85 -24.57 23.75
C GLN A 4 44.92 -24.48 24.97
N GLN A 5 44.47 -23.26 25.31
CA GLN A 5 43.40 -23.07 26.28
C GLN A 5 42.09 -23.50 25.60
N GLY A 6 41.60 -24.68 25.96
CA GLY A 6 40.29 -25.14 25.52
C GLY A 6 39.17 -24.27 26.11
N PHE A 7 38.13 -24.02 25.31
CA PHE A 7 36.93 -23.34 25.77
C PHE A 7 36.21 -24.20 26.82
N THR A 8 35.74 -23.60 27.91
CA THR A 8 35.03 -24.35 28.95
C THR A 8 33.58 -24.63 28.52
N LEU A 9 33.02 -25.78 28.93
CA LEU A 9 31.61 -26.07 28.66
C LEU A 9 30.69 -25.03 29.30
N ILE A 10 31.07 -24.48 30.46
CA ILE A 10 30.27 -23.47 31.15
C ILE A 10 30.21 -22.14 30.38
N GLU A 11 31.31 -21.71 29.74
CA GLU A 11 31.30 -20.52 28.89
C GLU A 11 30.33 -20.69 27.72
N LEU A 12 30.29 -21.87 27.11
CA LEU A 12 29.37 -22.14 26.00
C LEU A 12 27.91 -22.12 26.46
N VAL A 13 27.63 -22.71 27.61
CA VAL A 13 26.27 -22.71 28.19
C VAL A 13 25.82 -21.31 28.57
N VAL A 14 26.68 -20.49 29.18
CA VAL A 14 26.32 -19.11 29.55
C VAL A 14 26.02 -18.27 28.32
N VAL A 15 26.79 -18.42 27.23
CA VAL A 15 26.57 -17.67 26.00
C VAL A 15 25.20 -17.99 25.38
N ILE A 16 24.83 -19.27 25.26
CA ILE A 16 23.51 -19.63 24.69
C ILE A 16 22.35 -19.18 25.57
N ILE A 17 22.52 -19.15 26.90
CA ILE A 17 21.50 -18.63 27.83
C ILE A 17 21.30 -17.13 27.62
N ILE A 18 22.40 -16.36 27.53
CA ILE A 18 22.33 -14.91 27.30
C ILE A 18 21.68 -14.62 25.94
N LEU A 19 22.08 -15.33 24.88
CA LEU A 19 21.46 -15.20 23.56
C LEU A 19 19.97 -15.55 23.58
N GLY A 20 19.57 -16.57 24.35
CA GLY A 20 18.17 -16.96 24.52
C GLY A 20 17.32 -15.85 25.15
N ILE A 21 17.81 -15.20 26.21
CA ILE A 21 17.11 -14.08 26.86
C ILE A 21 16.98 -12.89 25.92
N LEU A 22 18.06 -12.53 25.22
CA LEU A 22 18.06 -11.43 24.26
C LEU A 22 17.07 -11.67 23.11
N ALA A 23 16.99 -12.90 22.61
CA ALA A 23 16.06 -13.26 21.54
C ALA A 23 14.59 -13.07 21.94
N VAL A 24 14.21 -13.50 23.16
CA VAL A 24 12.83 -13.37 23.66
C VAL A 24 12.40 -11.91 23.83
N VAL A 25 13.29 -11.03 24.28
CA VAL A 25 12.98 -9.61 24.45
C VAL A 25 12.97 -8.85 23.12
N ALA A 26 13.83 -9.24 22.16
CA ALA A 26 13.95 -8.57 20.87
C ALA A 26 12.84 -8.96 19.88
N ALA A 27 12.38 -10.21 19.89
CA ALA A 27 11.44 -10.73 18.90
C ALA A 27 10.11 -9.93 18.81
N PRO A 28 9.42 -9.58 19.91
CA PRO A 28 8.17 -8.80 19.84
C PRO A 28 8.38 -7.41 19.22
N LYS A 29 9.51 -6.76 19.52
CA LYS A 29 9.83 -5.44 18.93
C LYS A 29 10.12 -5.54 17.44
N PHE A 30 10.81 -6.59 17.01
CA PHE A 30 11.15 -6.80 15.60
C PHE A 30 9.91 -7.10 14.73
N ILE A 31 8.89 -7.75 15.30
CA ILE A 31 7.61 -7.98 14.61
C ILE A 31 6.88 -6.66 14.37
N ASN A 32 6.72 -5.81 15.41
CA ASN A 32 6.05 -4.52 15.27
C ASN A 32 6.74 -3.58 14.27
N LEU A 33 8.09 -3.57 14.25
CA LEU A 33 8.86 -2.74 13.31
C LEU A 33 8.62 -3.12 11.84
N GLN A 34 8.40 -4.40 11.53
CA GLN A 34 8.10 -4.83 10.16
C GLN A 34 6.70 -4.38 9.74
N GLY A 35 5.70 -4.52 10.62
CA GLY A 35 4.36 -4.02 10.38
C GLY A 35 4.34 -2.50 10.16
N ASP A 36 5.02 -1.74 11.03
CA ASP A 36 5.17 -0.29 10.90
C ASP A 36 5.84 0.10 9.57
N ALA A 37 6.88 -0.62 9.16
CA ALA A 37 7.56 -0.37 7.89
C ALA A 37 6.62 -0.57 6.69
N ARG A 38 5.80 -1.63 6.70
CA ARG A 38 4.81 -1.91 5.65
C ARG A 38 3.69 -0.89 5.59
N VAL A 39 3.20 -0.45 6.75
CA VAL A 39 2.20 0.62 6.82
C VAL A 39 2.79 1.91 6.26
N SER A 40 4.05 2.23 6.59
CA SER A 40 4.72 3.42 6.05
C SER A 40 4.92 3.36 4.53
N THR A 41 5.24 2.20 3.95
CA THR A 41 5.36 2.06 2.50
C THR A 41 4.01 2.19 1.80
N LEU A 42 2.95 1.60 2.36
CA LEU A 42 1.58 1.76 1.87
C LEU A 42 1.12 3.22 1.94
N GLN A 43 1.47 3.96 3.00
CA GLN A 43 1.22 5.40 3.08
C GLN A 43 1.95 6.18 1.99
N GLY A 44 3.19 5.80 1.66
CA GLY A 44 3.94 6.35 0.54
C GLY A 44 3.22 6.14 -0.79
N VAL A 45 2.73 4.91 -1.04
CA VAL A 45 1.96 4.60 -2.25
C VAL A 45 0.64 5.38 -2.31
N LYS A 46 -0.08 5.49 -1.19
CA LYS A 46 -1.29 6.33 -1.11
C LYS A 46 -0.99 7.77 -1.52
N ALA A 47 0.08 8.36 -0.99
CA ALA A 47 0.47 9.73 -1.31
C ALA A 47 0.83 9.86 -2.81
N ALA A 48 1.51 8.86 -3.38
CA ALA A 48 1.82 8.82 -4.81
C ALA A 48 0.54 8.78 -5.67
N ILE A 49 -0.43 7.91 -5.33
CA ILE A 49 -1.73 7.85 -6.02
C ILE A 49 -2.49 9.18 -5.90
N GLN A 50 -2.47 9.83 -4.74
CA GLN A 50 -3.09 11.15 -4.54
C GLN A 50 -2.43 12.23 -5.42
N GLY A 51 -1.10 12.21 -5.52
CA GLY A 51 -0.33 13.06 -6.41
C GLY A 51 -0.72 12.84 -7.88
N SER A 52 -0.71 11.59 -8.34
CA SER A 52 -1.11 11.24 -9.71
C SER A 52 -2.56 11.62 -10.01
N ASN A 53 -3.49 11.43 -9.07
CA ASN A 53 -4.87 11.88 -9.23
C ASN A 53 -5.00 13.39 -9.40
N THR A 54 -4.18 14.18 -8.71
CA THR A 54 -4.15 15.65 -8.86
C THR A 54 -3.65 16.04 -10.26
N LEU A 55 -2.63 15.34 -10.76
CA LEU A 55 -2.09 15.56 -12.11
C LEU A 55 -3.11 15.16 -13.20
N VAL A 56 -3.68 13.97 -13.08
CA VAL A 56 -4.70 13.43 -13.99
C VAL A 56 -5.92 14.35 -14.03
N TYR A 57 -6.42 14.79 -12.87
CA TYR A 57 -7.53 15.72 -12.78
C TYR A 57 -7.24 17.07 -13.41
N SER A 58 -6.05 17.62 -13.17
CA SER A 58 -5.63 18.88 -13.81
C SER A 58 -5.64 18.77 -15.34
N LYS A 59 -5.17 17.64 -15.89
CA LYS A 59 -5.22 17.40 -17.34
C LYS A 59 -6.65 17.16 -17.85
N ALA A 60 -7.49 16.47 -17.08
CA ALA A 60 -8.88 16.22 -17.44
C ALA A 60 -9.68 17.52 -17.53
N VAL A 61 -9.49 18.45 -16.58
CA VAL A 61 -10.13 19.77 -16.62
C VAL A 61 -9.68 20.58 -17.83
N ILE A 62 -8.39 20.55 -18.17
CA ILE A 62 -7.87 21.24 -19.37
C ILE A 62 -8.48 20.65 -20.65
N ALA A 63 -8.67 19.34 -20.69
CA ALA A 63 -9.29 18.64 -21.81
C ALA A 63 -10.84 18.75 -21.84
N GLY A 64 -11.47 19.31 -20.79
CA GLY A 64 -12.93 19.38 -20.64
C GLY A 64 -13.59 18.02 -20.39
N GLU A 65 -12.84 17.08 -19.80
CA GLU A 65 -13.26 15.70 -19.56
C GLU A 65 -13.54 15.39 -18.09
N GLU A 66 -13.45 16.38 -17.20
CA GLU A 66 -13.58 16.22 -15.74
C GLU A 66 -14.96 15.73 -15.29
N LYS A 67 -15.96 15.81 -16.18
CA LYS A 67 -17.33 15.33 -15.94
C LYS A 67 -17.63 14.00 -16.63
N LYS A 68 -16.75 13.50 -17.50
CA LYS A 68 -16.91 12.19 -18.15
C LYS A 68 -16.72 11.10 -17.09
N GLY A 69 -17.66 10.17 -17.00
CA GLY A 69 -17.64 9.15 -15.94
C GLY A 69 -18.98 8.51 -15.63
N LEU A 70 -20.08 9.12 -16.09
CA LEU A 70 -21.41 8.53 -16.05
C LEU A 70 -21.46 7.28 -16.94
N ASN A 71 -22.07 6.20 -16.43
CA ASN A 71 -22.20 4.91 -17.14
C ASN A 71 -20.86 4.38 -17.66
N THR A 72 -20.76 4.06 -18.95
CA THR A 72 -19.56 3.54 -19.64
C THR A 72 -18.69 4.64 -20.24
N GLU A 73 -19.08 5.91 -20.14
CA GLU A 73 -18.25 7.01 -20.67
C GLU A 73 -17.03 7.22 -19.77
N ARG A 74 -15.87 7.39 -20.41
CA ARG A 74 -14.58 7.65 -19.74
C ARG A 74 -13.90 8.83 -20.39
N GLY A 75 -13.21 9.62 -19.57
CA GLY A 75 -12.19 10.54 -20.06
C GLY A 75 -10.89 9.78 -20.32
N SER A 76 -9.96 10.39 -21.05
CA SER A 76 -8.66 9.83 -21.35
C SER A 76 -7.64 10.96 -21.39
N VAL A 77 -6.67 10.90 -20.48
CA VAL A 77 -5.65 11.95 -20.36
C VAL A 77 -4.26 11.37 -20.49
N ASP A 78 -3.43 12.03 -21.29
CA ASP A 78 -2.02 11.69 -21.41
C ASP A 78 -1.23 12.40 -20.31
N ILE A 79 -0.66 11.64 -19.37
CA ILE A 79 0.19 12.14 -18.28
C ILE A 79 1.69 11.99 -18.56
N GLY A 80 2.09 11.61 -19.78
CA GLY A 80 3.47 11.24 -20.12
C GLY A 80 3.79 9.77 -19.83
N SER A 81 2.76 8.95 -19.63
CA SER A 81 2.84 7.49 -19.55
C SER A 81 2.94 6.87 -20.97
N SER A 82 3.22 5.57 -21.05
CA SER A 82 3.29 4.83 -22.32
C SER A 82 1.95 4.77 -23.08
N SER A 83 0.84 5.01 -22.40
CA SER A 83 -0.51 5.12 -22.97
C SER A 83 -1.36 6.09 -22.14
N PRO A 84 -2.36 6.74 -22.75
CA PRO A 84 -3.29 7.61 -22.02
C PRO A 84 -3.98 6.85 -20.88
N VAL A 85 -4.13 7.52 -19.74
CA VAL A 85 -4.81 6.98 -18.57
C VAL A 85 -6.31 7.26 -18.70
N SER A 86 -7.11 6.20 -18.58
CA SER A 86 -8.56 6.30 -18.51
C SER A 86 -8.98 6.94 -17.19
N THR A 87 -9.92 7.88 -17.27
CA THR A 87 -10.39 8.64 -16.13
C THR A 87 -11.89 8.50 -15.93
N ARG A 88 -12.29 8.55 -14.66
CA ARG A 88 -13.67 8.64 -14.23
C ARG A 88 -13.85 9.88 -13.37
N PHE A 89 -14.72 10.78 -13.82
CA PHE A 89 -14.94 12.10 -13.25
C PHE A 89 -13.63 12.89 -13.08
N GLY A 90 -12.74 12.77 -14.06
CA GLY A 90 -11.43 13.42 -14.08
C GLY A 90 -10.35 12.77 -13.21
N TYR A 91 -10.66 11.73 -12.43
CA TYR A 91 -9.67 11.00 -11.63
C TYR A 91 -9.32 9.65 -12.25
N ILE A 92 -8.25 9.00 -11.80
CA ILE A 92 -7.85 7.68 -12.31
C ILE A 92 -9.01 6.69 -12.12
N GLU A 93 -9.38 5.99 -13.19
CA GLU A 93 -10.38 4.92 -13.15
C GLU A 93 -9.95 3.80 -12.19
N GLY A 94 -10.91 3.21 -11.48
CA GLY A 94 -10.70 2.09 -10.57
C GLY A 94 -10.47 0.78 -11.30
N ASP A 95 -9.40 0.73 -12.09
CA ASP A 95 -8.87 -0.43 -12.78
C ASP A 95 -7.36 -0.54 -12.53
N ALA A 96 -6.91 -1.76 -12.18
CA ALA A 96 -5.52 -2.00 -11.82
C ALA A 96 -4.53 -1.60 -12.93
N ALA A 97 -4.86 -1.81 -14.20
CA ALA A 97 -3.97 -1.44 -15.30
C ALA A 97 -3.83 0.09 -15.42
N GLN A 98 -4.93 0.82 -15.21
CA GLN A 98 -4.92 2.29 -15.24
C GLN A 98 -4.14 2.88 -14.07
N LEU A 99 -4.26 2.28 -12.87
CA LEU A 99 -3.49 2.69 -11.70
C LEU A 99 -1.99 2.45 -11.89
N LEU A 100 -1.60 1.29 -12.45
CA LEU A 100 -0.19 0.96 -12.73
C LEU A 100 0.42 1.91 -13.77
N LEU A 101 -0.34 2.28 -14.81
CA LEU A 101 0.07 3.28 -15.78
C LEU A 101 0.24 4.67 -15.15
N ALA A 102 -0.55 5.01 -14.13
CA ALA A 102 -0.59 6.33 -13.52
C ALA A 102 0.46 6.57 -12.42
N VAL A 103 0.92 5.53 -11.73
CA VAL A 103 1.77 5.65 -10.52
C VAL A 103 3.08 4.88 -10.66
N GLU A 104 3.29 4.16 -11.76
CA GLU A 104 4.52 3.41 -12.07
C GLU A 104 4.99 2.51 -10.90
N LEU A 105 4.08 1.69 -10.39
CA LEU A 105 4.41 0.70 -9.35
C LEU A 105 5.01 -0.56 -10.00
N SER A 106 6.09 -1.06 -9.43
CA SER A 106 6.72 -2.32 -9.88
C SER A 106 5.89 -3.53 -9.47
N ALA A 107 5.59 -4.41 -10.43
CA ALA A 107 4.92 -5.69 -10.19
C ALA A 107 5.78 -6.69 -9.37
N SER A 108 7.09 -6.44 -9.20
CA SER A 108 7.92 -7.25 -8.31
C SER A 108 7.63 -7.00 -6.83
N ASP A 109 7.20 -5.79 -6.52
CA ASP A 109 7.09 -5.30 -5.14
C ASP A 109 5.63 -5.14 -4.72
N TRP A 110 4.74 -4.94 -5.70
CA TRP A 110 3.33 -4.64 -5.47
C TRP A 110 2.42 -5.58 -6.27
N SER A 111 1.45 -6.16 -5.57
CA SER A 111 0.26 -6.78 -6.14
C SER A 111 -0.83 -5.73 -6.24
N VAL A 112 -1.14 -5.30 -7.47
CA VAL A 112 -2.22 -4.37 -7.77
C VAL A 112 -3.31 -5.12 -8.54
N THR A 113 -4.48 -5.27 -7.94
CA THR A 113 -5.57 -6.09 -8.49
C THR A 113 -6.92 -5.40 -8.34
N GLY A 114 -7.88 -5.74 -9.18
CA GLY A 114 -9.24 -5.19 -9.11
C GLY A 114 -9.63 -4.36 -10.33
N THR A 115 -10.93 -4.35 -10.59
CA THR A 115 -11.59 -3.64 -11.69
C THR A 115 -12.94 -3.12 -11.20
N GLY A 116 -13.61 -2.30 -12.00
CA GLY A 116 -14.99 -1.90 -11.71
C GLY A 116 -15.12 -0.90 -10.55
N GLY A 117 -14.10 -0.09 -10.32
CA GLY A 117 -14.15 1.04 -9.40
C GLY A 117 -13.49 0.83 -8.04
N LYS A 118 -12.92 -0.34 -7.80
CA LYS A 118 -12.11 -0.65 -6.61
C LYS A 118 -10.84 -1.39 -7.02
N VAL A 119 -9.69 -0.88 -6.60
CA VAL A 119 -8.37 -1.48 -6.85
C VAL A 119 -7.69 -1.73 -5.51
N ARG A 120 -7.27 -2.97 -5.27
CA ARG A 120 -6.49 -3.37 -4.12
C ARG A 120 -5.01 -3.28 -4.41
N ILE A 121 -4.27 -2.64 -3.52
CA ILE A 121 -2.82 -2.53 -3.52
C ILE A 121 -2.28 -3.25 -2.28
N GLN A 122 -1.38 -4.21 -2.51
CA GLN A 122 -0.74 -4.99 -1.45
C GLN A 122 0.74 -5.17 -1.78
N GLN A 123 1.62 -5.07 -0.77
CA GLN A 123 3.04 -5.38 -0.97
C GLN A 123 3.24 -6.89 -1.12
N VAL A 124 4.07 -7.32 -2.06
CA VAL A 124 4.41 -8.74 -2.24
C VAL A 124 5.03 -9.30 -0.96
N GLY A 125 4.48 -10.40 -0.44
CA GLY A 125 4.93 -11.05 0.80
C GLY A 125 4.36 -10.46 2.09
N ALA A 126 3.48 -9.46 2.01
CA ALA A 126 2.71 -8.99 3.16
C ALA A 126 1.50 -9.91 3.46
N PRO A 127 1.02 -9.98 4.72
CA PRO A 127 -0.23 -10.65 5.08
C PRO A 127 -1.40 -10.17 4.23
N ASP A 128 -2.42 -11.02 4.07
CA ASP A 128 -3.64 -10.71 3.31
C ASP A 128 -4.47 -9.58 3.95
N THR A 129 -4.18 -9.22 5.19
CA THR A 129 -4.77 -8.10 5.93
C THR A 129 -4.03 -6.77 5.70
N CYS A 130 -2.83 -6.80 5.13
CA CYS A 130 -1.98 -5.63 4.92
C CYS A 130 -2.13 -5.05 3.51
N TYR A 131 -3.25 -4.38 3.26
CA TYR A 131 -3.56 -3.81 1.95
C TYR A 131 -4.20 -2.42 2.07
N LEU A 132 -4.27 -1.76 0.93
CA LEU A 132 -4.96 -0.51 0.73
C LEU A 132 -5.88 -0.65 -0.49
N ASP A 133 -7.16 -0.33 -0.33
CA ASP A 133 -8.08 -0.25 -1.45
C ASP A 133 -8.24 1.20 -1.91
N TYR A 134 -7.99 1.43 -3.19
CA TYR A 134 -8.34 2.65 -3.91
C TYR A 134 -9.77 2.51 -4.45
N ASN A 135 -10.62 3.46 -4.10
CA ASN A 135 -11.97 3.59 -4.61
C ASN A 135 -12.03 4.80 -5.53
N GLU A 136 -12.44 4.59 -6.77
CA GLU A 136 -12.54 5.67 -7.74
C GLU A 136 -13.59 6.72 -7.34
N ALA A 137 -13.57 7.88 -8.01
CA ALA A 137 -14.57 8.92 -7.79
C ALA A 137 -15.99 8.43 -8.12
N ALA A 138 -16.93 8.65 -7.19
CA ALA A 138 -18.32 8.20 -7.36
C ALA A 138 -19.18 9.17 -8.21
N SER A 139 -18.78 10.45 -8.29
CA SER A 139 -19.48 11.48 -9.05
C SER A 139 -18.56 12.64 -9.42
N ALA A 140 -18.99 13.49 -10.34
CA ALA A 140 -18.29 14.73 -10.67
C ALA A 140 -18.08 15.58 -9.40
N GLY A 141 -16.84 15.99 -9.15
CA GLY A 141 -16.45 16.77 -7.96
C GLY A 141 -16.28 15.96 -6.66
N ALA A 142 -16.55 14.65 -6.66
CA ALA A 142 -16.22 13.78 -5.53
C ALA A 142 -14.78 13.28 -5.66
N LEU A 143 -14.02 13.36 -4.58
CA LEU A 143 -12.66 12.84 -4.53
C LEU A 143 -12.69 11.30 -4.46
N PRO A 144 -11.75 10.62 -5.12
CA PRO A 144 -11.48 9.21 -4.87
C PRO A 144 -11.15 8.97 -3.40
N THR A 145 -11.53 7.81 -2.87
CA THR A 145 -11.31 7.47 -1.46
C THR A 145 -10.36 6.30 -1.32
N PHE A 146 -9.80 6.15 -0.12
CA PHE A 146 -8.92 5.06 0.23
C PHE A 146 -9.48 4.38 1.46
N THR A 147 -9.68 3.07 1.39
CA THR A 147 -10.27 2.27 2.47
C THR A 147 -9.55 0.94 2.62
N THR A 148 -9.81 0.25 3.72
CA THR A 148 -9.55 -1.19 3.89
C THR A 148 -10.88 -1.86 4.23
N ASP A 149 -10.99 -3.18 4.16
CA ASP A 149 -12.16 -3.89 4.70
C ASP A 149 -12.06 -4.15 6.22
N ILE A 150 -11.11 -3.47 6.90
CA ILE A 150 -10.91 -3.56 8.34
C ILE A 150 -11.86 -2.57 9.03
N GLU A 151 -12.68 -3.08 9.95
CA GLU A 151 -13.61 -2.28 10.74
C GLU A 151 -12.86 -1.43 11.79
N ASP A 152 -13.33 -0.20 12.02
CA ASP A 152 -12.84 0.63 13.12
C ASP A 152 -13.20 -0.04 14.45
N PRO A 153 -12.23 -0.26 15.37
CA PRO A 153 -12.48 -0.94 16.64
C PRO A 153 -13.49 -0.20 17.54
N ASN A 154 -13.77 1.08 17.27
CA ASN A 154 -14.75 1.87 18.02
C ASN A 154 -16.07 2.08 17.26
N ASP A 155 -16.16 1.69 15.99
CA ASP A 155 -17.34 1.86 15.14
C ASP A 155 -17.36 0.85 13.97
N SER A 156 -18.13 -0.24 14.13
CA SER A 156 -18.27 -1.30 13.12
C SER A 156 -18.91 -0.84 11.81
N THR A 157 -19.47 0.37 11.75
CA THR A 157 -20.02 0.93 10.49
C THR A 157 -18.97 1.63 9.65
N LYS A 158 -17.77 1.86 10.21
CA LYS A 158 -16.69 2.59 9.57
C LYS A 158 -15.53 1.65 9.23
N LYS A 159 -15.02 1.81 8.02
CA LYS A 159 -13.81 1.13 7.54
C LYS A 159 -12.59 2.02 7.73
N LEU A 160 -11.46 1.43 8.11
CA LEU A 160 -10.22 2.18 8.30
C LEU A 160 -9.66 2.67 6.95
N PRO A 161 -9.06 3.87 6.89
CA PRO A 161 -8.45 4.41 5.67
C PRO A 161 -7.05 3.85 5.38
N MET A 162 -6.49 3.07 6.31
CA MET A 162 -5.17 2.43 6.31
C MET A 162 -5.18 1.23 7.28
N PRO A 163 -4.41 0.15 7.03
CA PRO A 163 -4.21 -0.92 7.98
C PRO A 163 -3.31 -0.47 9.16
N ALA A 164 -3.46 -1.11 10.32
CA ALA A 164 -2.55 -0.93 11.44
C ALA A 164 -1.32 -1.83 11.31
N ALA A 165 -0.27 -1.54 12.09
CA ALA A 165 0.94 -2.36 12.12
C ALA A 165 0.73 -3.77 12.67
N SER A 166 -0.41 -4.06 13.30
CA SER A 166 -0.80 -5.42 13.69
C SER A 166 -1.48 -6.20 12.56
N ASP A 167 -2.00 -5.48 11.55
CA ASP A 167 -2.62 -6.06 10.35
C ASP A 167 -1.56 -6.33 9.27
N CYS A 168 -0.34 -5.83 9.49
CA CYS A 168 0.87 -5.95 8.69
C CYS A 168 2.00 -6.61 9.49
#